data_AF-A0A368KWX3-F1
#
_entry.id   AF-A0A368KWX3-F1
#
_cell.length_a   1.000
_cell.length_b   1.000
_cell.length_c   1.000
_cell.angle_alpha   90.00
_cell.angle_beta   90.00
_cell.angle_gamma   90.00
#
_symmetry.space_group_name_H-M   'P 1'
#
loop_
_entity.id
_entity.type
_entity.pdbx_description
1 polymer ?
#
loop_
_entity_poly.entity_id
_entity_poly.type
_entity_poly.pdbx_seq_one_letter_code
_entity_poly.pdbx_strand_id
1 'polypeptide(L)'
;MDNRPTRWGQLLRFAAGGLVLAIAAGWAIDHRKQQQQLEPIRKQWSEKHAEFNHLRDQLLLDEALQRFESWQQIVFVIDNIDHFQLFERLARKLERADDAVFTEAVPKLITMLDDPQELHRQRAWRLLQCAKESPRFAPFESSYQEGVVALLRHPSIRGYSKLLPWLGKQKLNSPEVLAGLRERMMDDRDPFAPHAAYTLAELDPTADIGPRLLQLIELKHSQWQSILHRLPKYLPKEEAQAIFEKYHNLP
;
A
#
# COMPACT_ATOMS: atom_id res chain seq x y z
N MET A 1 61.38 38.23 22.63
CA MET A 1 61.49 36.93 23.33
C MET A 1 61.03 35.86 22.37
N ASP A 2 61.98 35.19 21.72
CA ASP A 2 61.72 34.13 20.74
C ASP A 2 61.16 32.89 21.46
N ASN A 3 59.83 32.76 21.43
CA ASN A 3 59.12 31.55 21.86
C ASN A 3 59.28 30.45 20.79
N ARG A 4 60.50 29.93 20.63
CA ARG A 4 60.71 28.74 19.81
C ARG A 4 60.10 27.57 20.57
N PRO A 5 59.07 26.88 20.02
CA PRO A 5 58.53 25.70 20.67
C PRO A 5 59.67 24.70 20.87
N THR A 6 59.92 24.34 22.12
CA THR A 6 60.89 23.32 22.48
C THR A 6 60.53 22.05 21.71
N ARG A 7 61.53 21.43 21.05
CA ARG A 7 61.35 20.19 20.26
C ARG A 7 60.54 19.11 21.01
N TRP A 8 60.61 19.12 22.34
CA TRP A 8 59.81 18.32 23.25
C TRP A 8 58.30 18.53 23.17
N GLY A 9 57.82 19.76 23.01
CA GLY A 9 56.39 20.06 22.87
C GLY A 9 55.78 19.58 21.55
N GLN A 10 56.58 19.57 20.47
CA GLN A 10 56.17 18.97 19.19
C GLN A 10 56.11 17.44 19.29
N LEU A 11 57.13 16.82 19.90
CA LEU A 11 57.14 15.37 20.15
C LEU A 11 55.95 14.91 21.01
N LEU A 12 55.59 15.65 22.06
CA LEU A 12 54.42 15.36 22.89
C LEU A 12 53.09 15.46 22.13
N ARG A 13 52.95 16.42 21.21
CA ARG A 13 51.76 16.53 20.36
C ARG A 13 51.64 15.39 19.36
N PHE A 14 52.76 14.96 18.76
CA PHE A 14 52.77 13.79 17.89
C PHE A 14 52.46 12.49 18.65
N ALA A 15 53.00 12.33 19.87
CA ALA A 15 52.70 11.19 20.72
C ALA A 15 51.22 11.16 21.17
N ALA A 16 50.66 12.31 21.56
CA ALA A 16 49.25 12.43 21.93
C ALA A 16 48.32 12.17 20.74
N GLY A 17 48.66 12.69 19.55
CA GLY A 17 47.92 12.40 18.32
C GLY A 17 47.96 10.92 17.93
N GLY A 18 49.12 10.27 18.08
CA GLY A 18 49.28 8.83 17.87
C GLY A 18 48.44 8.00 18.85
N LEU A 19 48.37 8.40 20.13
CA LEU A 19 47.56 7.74 21.14
C LEU A 19 46.06 7.80 20.83
N VAL A 20 45.55 8.98 20.43
CA VAL A 20 44.14 9.15 20.07
C VAL A 20 43.77 8.29 18.85
N LEU A 21 44.63 8.24 17.84
CA LEU A 21 44.42 7.38 16.67
C LEU A 21 44.43 5.89 17.03
N ALA A 22 45.32 5.47 17.93
CA ALA A 22 45.37 4.09 18.41
C ALA A 22 44.09 3.70 19.19
N ILE A 23 43.57 4.60 20.04
CA ILE A 23 42.32 4.38 20.78
C ILE A 23 41.13 4.31 19.81
N ALA A 24 41.04 5.22 18.85
CA ALA A 24 39.98 5.22 17.85
C ALA A 24 40.01 3.96 16.96
N ALA A 25 41.21 3.53 16.55
CA ALA A 25 41.39 2.28 15.81
C ALA A 25 40.99 1.06 16.64
N GLY A 26 41.39 1.01 17.91
CA GLY A 26 41.01 -0.05 18.85
C GLY A 26 39.50 -0.15 19.04
N TRP A 27 38.82 0.99 19.24
CA TRP A 27 37.36 1.04 19.36
C TRP A 27 36.65 0.59 18.08
N ALA A 28 37.11 1.03 16.90
CA ALA A 28 36.53 0.63 15.62
C ALA A 28 36.67 -0.89 15.37
N ILE A 29 37.81 -1.47 15.73
CA ILE A 29 38.05 -2.92 15.63
C ILE A 29 37.13 -3.68 16.59
N ASP A 30 37.03 -3.24 17.85
CA ASP A 30 36.17 -3.89 18.85
C ASP A 30 34.69 -3.80 18.48
N HIS A 31 34.23 -2.62 18.06
CA HIS A 31 32.86 -2.41 17.60
C HIS A 31 32.53 -3.27 16.37
N ARG A 32 33.46 -3.42 15.42
CA ARG A 32 33.30 -4.31 14.27
C ARG A 32 33.22 -5.77 14.69
N LYS A 33 34.05 -6.19 15.66
CA LYS A 33 34.03 -7.54 16.22
C LYS A 33 32.72 -7.83 16.95
N GLN A 34 32.20 -6.87 17.73
CA GLN A 34 30.90 -6.96 18.39
C GLN A 34 29.76 -7.05 17.36
N GLN A 35 29.78 -6.25 16.30
CA GLN A 35 28.77 -6.35 15.23
C GLN A 35 28.80 -7.71 14.53
N GLN A 36 29.99 -8.24 14.21
CA GLN A 36 30.15 -9.57 13.63
C GLN A 36 29.67 -10.69 14.57
N GLN A 37 29.82 -10.53 15.88
CA GLN A 37 29.28 -11.48 16.87
C GLN A 37 27.76 -11.36 17.03
N LEU A 38 27.18 -10.18 16.81
CA LEU A 38 25.74 -9.95 16.88
C LEU A 38 24.99 -10.34 15.61
N GLU A 39 25.62 -10.34 14.44
CA GLU A 39 25.02 -10.80 13.18
C GLU A 39 24.42 -12.21 13.25
N PRO A 40 25.12 -13.26 13.74
CA PRO A 40 24.52 -14.59 13.84
C PRO A 40 23.36 -14.62 14.83
N ILE A 41 23.42 -13.85 15.92
CA ILE A 41 22.34 -13.76 16.91
C ILE A 41 21.12 -13.06 16.31
N ARG A 42 21.31 -11.96 15.57
CA ARG A 42 20.24 -11.25 14.86
C ARG A 42 19.60 -12.15 13.81
N LYS A 43 20.42 -12.87 13.05
CA LYS A 43 19.95 -13.83 12.06
C LYS A 43 19.14 -14.96 12.72
N GLN A 44 19.68 -15.58 13.76
CA GLN A 44 19.00 -16.63 14.52
C GLN A 44 17.70 -16.13 15.17
N TRP A 45 17.68 -14.90 15.69
CA TRP A 45 16.48 -14.29 16.25
C TRP A 45 15.44 -14.03 15.15
N SER A 46 15.85 -13.52 13.99
CA SER A 46 14.94 -13.32 12.86
C SER A 46 14.37 -14.64 12.33
N GLU A 47 15.18 -15.70 12.29
CA GLU A 47 14.76 -17.05 11.90
C GLU A 47 13.77 -17.63 12.92
N LYS A 48 14.07 -17.56 14.22
CA LYS A 48 13.16 -18.00 15.30
C LYS A 48 11.88 -17.20 15.36
N HIS A 49 11.95 -15.89 15.08
CA HIS A 49 10.77 -15.03 15.05
C HIS A 49 9.88 -15.37 13.85
N ALA A 50 10.49 -15.66 12.69
CA ALA A 50 9.76 -16.18 11.53
C ALA A 50 9.13 -17.56 11.81
N GLU A 51 9.86 -18.46 12.48
CA GLU A 51 9.36 -19.78 12.87
C GLU A 51 8.22 -19.69 13.88
N PHE A 52 8.34 -18.83 14.90
CA PHE A 52 7.27 -18.58 15.86
C PHE A 52 6.03 -17.99 15.18
N ASN A 53 6.21 -17.00 14.31
CA ASN A 53 5.09 -16.44 13.55
C ASN A 53 4.46 -17.51 12.66
N HIS A 54 5.25 -18.38 12.04
CA HIS A 54 4.76 -19.50 11.25
C HIS A 54 3.94 -20.49 12.08
N LEU A 55 4.44 -20.89 13.26
CA LEU A 55 3.75 -21.79 14.18
C LEU A 55 2.46 -21.16 14.75
N ARG A 56 2.51 -19.89 15.15
CA ARG A 56 1.33 -19.13 15.58
C ARG A 56 0.30 -19.04 14.47
N ASP A 57 0.74 -18.76 13.24
CA ASP A 57 -0.12 -18.70 12.07
C ASP A 57 -0.73 -20.08 11.76
N GLN A 58 0.02 -21.18 11.92
CA GLN A 58 -0.48 -22.56 11.81
C GLN A 58 -1.54 -22.88 12.89
N LEU A 59 -1.31 -22.45 14.13
CA LEU A 59 -2.21 -22.72 15.26
C LEU A 59 -3.51 -21.91 15.16
N LEU A 60 -3.40 -20.63 14.74
CA LEU A 60 -4.57 -19.80 14.36
C LEU A 60 -5.29 -20.37 13.14
N LEU A 61 -4.55 -20.99 12.20
CA LEU A 61 -5.14 -21.72 11.09
C LEU A 61 -5.95 -22.90 11.61
N ASP A 62 -5.40 -23.77 12.46
CA ASP A 62 -6.06 -24.97 12.97
C ASP A 62 -7.36 -24.69 13.74
N GLU A 63 -7.41 -23.64 14.58
CA GLU A 63 -8.66 -23.24 15.24
C GLU A 63 -9.64 -22.52 14.29
N ALA A 64 -9.14 -21.67 13.39
CA ALA A 64 -10.00 -20.99 12.42
C ALA A 64 -10.41 -21.89 11.24
N LEU A 65 -9.92 -23.13 11.13
CA LEU A 65 -9.95 -23.98 9.92
C LEU A 65 -11.32 -24.52 9.53
N GLN A 66 -12.35 -24.40 10.36
CA GLN A 66 -13.68 -24.89 9.97
C GLN A 66 -14.55 -23.82 9.29
N ARG A 67 -14.78 -22.66 9.93
CA ARG A 67 -15.61 -21.55 9.42
C ARG A 67 -15.56 -20.36 10.37
N PHE A 68 -16.04 -19.19 9.94
CA PHE A 68 -16.37 -18.12 10.89
C PHE A 68 -17.64 -18.50 11.64
N GLU A 69 -17.58 -18.48 12.97
CA GLU A 69 -18.71 -18.81 13.85
C GLU A 69 -19.42 -17.55 14.38
N SER A 70 -18.78 -16.38 14.29
CA SER A 70 -19.35 -15.12 14.76
C SER A 70 -18.72 -13.90 14.08
N TRP A 71 -19.43 -12.76 14.17
CA TRP A 71 -18.89 -11.46 13.78
C TRP A 71 -17.58 -11.11 14.51
N GLN A 72 -17.46 -11.47 15.79
CA GLN A 72 -16.29 -11.18 16.61
C GLN A 72 -15.03 -11.87 16.08
N GLN A 73 -15.16 -13.08 15.53
CA GLN A 73 -14.03 -13.75 14.87
C GLN A 73 -13.59 -13.02 13.59
N ILE A 74 -14.53 -12.47 12.83
CA ILE A 74 -14.22 -11.69 11.63
C ILE A 74 -13.46 -10.41 12.02
N VAL A 75 -13.94 -9.68 13.02
CA VAL A 75 -13.26 -8.49 13.57
C VAL A 75 -11.87 -8.85 14.10
N PHE A 76 -11.75 -9.94 14.86
CA PHE A 76 -10.45 -10.42 15.33
C PHE A 76 -9.47 -10.65 14.18
N VAL A 77 -9.93 -11.25 13.08
CA VAL A 77 -9.10 -11.45 11.88
C VAL A 77 -8.73 -10.12 11.22
N ILE A 78 -9.65 -9.17 11.17
CA ILE A 78 -9.40 -7.81 10.65
C ILE A 78 -8.38 -7.06 11.52
N ASP A 79 -8.33 -7.29 12.81
CA ASP A 79 -7.47 -6.50 13.71
C ASP A 79 -6.09 -7.15 13.93
N ASN A 80 -6.01 -8.49 13.92
CA ASN A 80 -4.86 -9.21 14.47
C ASN A 80 -4.04 -10.01 13.45
N ILE A 81 -4.52 -10.18 12.21
CA ILE A 81 -3.82 -11.02 11.21
C ILE A 81 -2.98 -10.17 10.27
N ASP A 82 -1.72 -9.97 10.63
CA ASP A 82 -0.78 -9.15 9.84
C ASP A 82 -0.31 -9.82 8.55
N HIS A 83 -0.24 -11.15 8.52
CA HIS A 83 0.26 -11.88 7.37
C HIS A 83 -0.78 -11.92 6.25
N PHE A 84 -0.57 -11.14 5.18
CA PHE A 84 -1.54 -10.99 4.09
C PHE A 84 -2.02 -12.32 3.49
N GLN A 85 -1.13 -13.29 3.25
CA GLN A 85 -1.54 -14.58 2.69
C GLN A 85 -2.38 -15.43 3.65
N LEU A 86 -2.22 -15.22 4.95
CA LEU A 86 -3.05 -15.87 5.97
C LEU A 86 -4.42 -15.20 5.98
N PHE A 87 -4.45 -13.87 6.01
CA PHE A 87 -5.68 -13.09 5.91
C PHE A 87 -6.48 -13.48 4.66
N GLU A 88 -5.87 -13.59 3.48
CA GLU A 88 -6.59 -14.01 2.27
C GLU A 88 -7.20 -15.41 2.38
N ARG A 89 -6.51 -16.36 3.02
CA ARG A 89 -7.04 -17.71 3.26
C ARG A 89 -8.21 -17.68 4.23
N LEU A 90 -8.14 -16.87 5.28
CA LEU A 90 -9.23 -16.68 6.24
C LEU A 90 -10.42 -15.96 5.60
N ALA A 91 -10.17 -14.95 4.76
CA ALA A 91 -11.22 -14.19 4.10
C ALA A 91 -12.12 -15.05 3.21
N ARG A 92 -11.54 -16.04 2.50
CA ARG A 92 -12.31 -17.01 1.71
C ARG A 92 -13.25 -17.88 2.56
N LYS A 93 -13.01 -18.02 3.87
CA LYS A 93 -13.91 -18.79 4.75
C LYS A 93 -15.24 -18.07 4.99
N LEU A 94 -15.32 -16.75 4.78
CA LEU A 94 -16.59 -16.03 4.86
C LEU A 94 -17.61 -16.57 3.86
N GLU A 95 -17.17 -16.95 2.66
CA GLU A 95 -18.02 -17.57 1.64
C GLU A 95 -18.69 -18.88 2.13
N ARG A 96 -18.06 -19.58 3.08
CA ARG A 96 -18.53 -20.86 3.65
C ARG A 96 -19.05 -20.74 5.08
N ALA A 97 -19.12 -19.52 5.62
CA ALA A 97 -19.69 -19.29 6.94
C ALA A 97 -21.18 -19.65 6.96
N ASP A 98 -21.71 -19.96 8.14
CA ASP A 98 -23.13 -20.25 8.32
C ASP A 98 -23.99 -19.05 7.93
N ASP A 99 -25.23 -19.30 7.49
CA ASP A 99 -26.12 -18.28 6.95
C ASP A 99 -26.34 -17.12 7.93
N ALA A 100 -26.49 -17.41 9.22
CA ALA A 100 -26.65 -16.41 10.26
C ALA A 100 -25.42 -15.47 10.33
N VAL A 101 -24.21 -16.05 10.34
CA VAL A 101 -22.96 -15.29 10.39
C VAL A 101 -22.76 -14.48 9.11
N PHE A 102 -23.03 -15.07 7.95
CA PHE A 102 -22.91 -14.40 6.66
C PHE A 102 -23.86 -13.19 6.57
N THR A 103 -25.13 -13.40 6.91
CA THR A 103 -26.18 -12.37 6.87
C THR A 103 -25.92 -11.24 7.86
N GLU A 104 -25.36 -11.55 9.03
CA GLU A 104 -24.94 -10.55 10.01
C GLU A 104 -23.69 -9.78 9.54
N ALA A 105 -22.69 -10.49 9.02
CA ALA A 105 -21.37 -9.92 8.74
C ALA A 105 -21.36 -9.02 7.50
N VAL A 106 -22.04 -9.41 6.42
CA VAL A 106 -21.95 -8.68 5.14
C VAL A 106 -22.36 -7.20 5.27
N PRO A 107 -23.52 -6.83 5.86
CA PRO A 107 -23.88 -5.43 6.06
C PRO A 107 -22.88 -4.64 6.92
N LYS A 108 -22.33 -5.28 7.96
CA LYS A 108 -21.31 -4.67 8.84
C LYS A 108 -20.00 -4.41 8.10
N LEU A 109 -19.57 -5.37 7.27
CA LEU A 109 -18.40 -5.21 6.41
C LEU A 109 -18.59 -4.11 5.36
N ILE A 110 -19.79 -4.00 4.78
CA ILE A 110 -20.14 -2.92 3.85
C ILE A 110 -20.00 -1.56 4.55
N THR A 111 -20.52 -1.43 5.78
CA THR A 111 -20.37 -0.22 6.59
C THR A 111 -18.91 0.10 6.87
N MET A 112 -18.08 -0.93 7.13
CA MET A 112 -16.65 -0.80 7.40
C MET A 112 -15.83 -0.33 6.19
N LEU A 113 -16.41 -0.28 4.98
CA LEU A 113 -15.75 0.33 3.82
C LEU A 113 -15.56 1.85 3.98
N ASP A 114 -16.32 2.49 4.86
CA ASP A 114 -16.21 3.92 5.18
C ASP A 114 -15.45 4.17 6.51
N ASP A 115 -14.85 3.13 7.09
CA ASP A 115 -14.13 3.22 8.37
C ASP A 115 -12.93 4.19 8.27
N PRO A 116 -12.64 5.04 9.26
CA PRO A 116 -11.48 5.94 9.22
C PRO A 116 -10.13 5.21 9.14
N GLN A 117 -10.05 3.97 9.63
CA GLN A 117 -8.84 3.16 9.60
C GLN A 117 -8.64 2.49 8.23
N GLU A 118 -7.50 2.77 7.59
CA GLU A 118 -7.14 2.16 6.29
C GLU A 118 -7.18 0.62 6.33
N LEU A 119 -6.68 0.03 7.41
CA LEU A 119 -6.59 -1.42 7.56
C LEU A 119 -7.99 -2.07 7.53
N HIS A 120 -8.94 -1.47 8.25
CA HIS A 120 -10.32 -1.93 8.29
C HIS A 120 -10.94 -1.87 6.89
N ARG A 121 -10.86 -0.72 6.20
CA ARG A 121 -11.38 -0.57 4.83
C ARG A 121 -10.81 -1.62 3.88
N GLN A 122 -9.49 -1.80 3.91
CA GLN A 122 -8.79 -2.74 3.02
C GLN A 122 -9.22 -4.20 3.30
N ARG A 123 -9.25 -4.60 4.57
CA ARG A 123 -9.60 -5.97 4.96
C ARG A 123 -11.09 -6.26 4.77
N ALA A 124 -11.97 -5.31 5.11
CA ALA A 124 -13.41 -5.41 4.85
C ALA A 124 -13.69 -5.57 3.36
N TRP A 125 -13.06 -4.76 2.51
CA TRP A 125 -13.23 -4.88 1.07
C TRP A 125 -12.77 -6.24 0.54
N ARG A 126 -11.63 -6.75 1.02
CA ARG A 126 -11.15 -8.07 0.61
C ARG A 126 -12.08 -9.21 1.06
N LEU A 127 -12.64 -9.13 2.26
CA LEU A 127 -13.65 -10.07 2.76
C LEU A 127 -14.90 -10.05 1.87
N LEU A 128 -15.39 -8.86 1.51
CA LEU A 128 -16.55 -8.70 0.63
C LEU A 128 -16.30 -9.22 -0.79
N GLN A 129 -15.08 -9.04 -1.33
CA GLN A 129 -14.70 -9.64 -2.62
C GLN A 129 -14.81 -11.17 -2.60
N CYS A 130 -14.43 -11.82 -1.48
CA CYS A 130 -14.62 -13.26 -1.32
C CYS A 130 -16.10 -13.61 -1.10
N ALA A 131 -16.82 -12.85 -0.28
CA ALA A 131 -18.24 -13.09 -0.03
C ALA A 131 -19.09 -13.00 -1.31
N LYS A 132 -18.72 -12.10 -2.23
CA LYS A 132 -19.39 -11.91 -3.53
C LYS A 132 -19.36 -13.15 -4.43
N GLU A 133 -18.43 -14.09 -4.20
CA GLU A 133 -18.40 -15.37 -4.91
C GLU A 133 -19.58 -16.29 -4.51
N SER A 134 -20.22 -16.02 -3.36
CA SER A 134 -21.39 -16.75 -2.89
C SER A 134 -22.70 -16.24 -3.52
N PRO A 135 -23.61 -17.13 -3.96
CA PRO A 135 -24.96 -16.74 -4.40
C PRO A 135 -25.77 -15.98 -3.33
N ARG A 136 -25.45 -16.22 -2.05
CA ARG A 136 -26.05 -15.56 -0.88
C ARG A 136 -25.76 -14.06 -0.83
N PHE A 137 -24.79 -13.58 -1.60
CA PHE A 137 -24.42 -12.17 -1.64
C PHE A 137 -25.42 -11.31 -2.42
N ALA A 138 -26.23 -11.91 -3.30
CA ALA A 138 -27.12 -11.19 -4.21
C ALA A 138 -28.03 -10.12 -3.53
N PRO A 139 -28.62 -10.37 -2.34
CA PRO A 139 -29.43 -9.36 -1.65
C PRO A 139 -28.65 -8.12 -1.20
N PHE A 140 -27.32 -8.21 -1.08
CA PHE A 140 -26.45 -7.14 -0.59
C PHE A 140 -25.76 -6.37 -1.71
N GLU A 141 -25.93 -6.76 -2.98
CA GLU A 141 -25.18 -6.21 -4.11
C GLU A 141 -25.34 -4.68 -4.23
N SER A 142 -26.55 -4.14 -4.03
CA SER A 142 -26.81 -2.69 -4.07
C SER A 142 -26.05 -1.95 -2.97
N SER A 143 -26.19 -2.38 -1.71
CA SER A 143 -25.49 -1.77 -0.58
C SER A 143 -23.98 -1.94 -0.69
N TYR A 144 -23.52 -3.05 -1.25
CA TYR A 144 -22.10 -3.27 -1.52
C TYR A 144 -21.57 -2.25 -2.54
N GLN A 145 -22.29 -1.98 -3.62
CA GLN A 145 -21.91 -0.95 -4.58
C GLN A 145 -21.80 0.42 -3.91
N GLU A 146 -22.79 0.81 -3.09
CA GLU A 146 -22.77 2.07 -2.31
C GLU A 146 -21.56 2.14 -1.37
N GLY A 147 -21.28 1.07 -0.63
CA GLY A 147 -20.10 1.01 0.25
C GLY A 147 -18.78 1.07 -0.52
N VAL A 148 -18.72 0.48 -1.72
CA VAL A 148 -17.54 0.60 -2.59
C VAL A 148 -17.37 2.03 -3.11
N VAL A 149 -18.45 2.77 -3.36
CA VAL A 149 -18.36 4.21 -3.68
C VAL A 149 -17.76 4.98 -2.51
N ALA A 150 -18.12 4.63 -1.27
CA ALA A 150 -17.57 5.28 -0.08
C ALA A 150 -16.04 5.18 -0.01
N LEU A 151 -15.44 4.07 -0.49
CA LEU A 151 -13.98 3.94 -0.56
C LEU A 151 -13.33 5.10 -1.31
N LEU A 152 -13.96 5.61 -2.38
CA LEU A 152 -13.45 6.72 -3.21
C LEU A 152 -13.27 8.03 -2.44
N ARG A 153 -13.89 8.18 -1.27
CA ARG A 153 -13.80 9.37 -0.41
C ARG A 153 -12.61 9.33 0.54
N HIS A 154 -11.98 8.17 0.71
CA HIS A 154 -10.85 7.97 1.62
C HIS A 154 -9.51 8.02 0.89
N PRO A 155 -8.39 8.32 1.58
CA PRO A 155 -7.06 8.19 0.97
C PRO A 155 -6.85 6.85 0.27
N SER A 156 -6.14 6.88 -0.86
CA SER A 156 -5.87 5.70 -1.68
C SER A 156 -5.23 4.58 -0.86
N ILE A 157 -5.93 3.46 -0.75
CA ILE A 157 -5.39 2.23 -0.17
C ILE A 157 -4.69 1.42 -1.26
N ARG A 158 -3.76 0.52 -0.90
CA ARG A 158 -3.10 -0.38 -1.90
C ARG A 158 -4.09 -1.14 -2.80
N GLY A 159 -5.30 -1.40 -2.27
CA GLY A 159 -6.40 -2.02 -2.98
C GLY A 159 -6.91 -1.27 -4.22
N TYR A 160 -6.60 0.02 -4.37
CA TYR A 160 -7.11 0.84 -5.48
C TYR A 160 -6.72 0.34 -6.87
N SER A 161 -5.55 -0.29 -6.96
CA SER A 161 -5.08 -1.01 -8.16
C SER A 161 -6.09 -2.04 -8.69
N LYS A 162 -6.91 -2.63 -7.81
CA LYS A 162 -7.98 -3.57 -8.15
C LYS A 162 -9.35 -2.91 -8.19
N LEU A 163 -9.56 -1.85 -7.40
CA LEU A 163 -10.85 -1.17 -7.27
C LEU A 163 -11.23 -0.43 -8.55
N LEU A 164 -10.32 0.40 -9.08
CA LEU A 164 -10.61 1.25 -10.23
C LEU A 164 -10.93 0.43 -11.49
N PRO A 165 -10.16 -0.63 -11.84
CA PRO A 165 -10.54 -1.52 -12.94
C PRO A 165 -11.86 -2.26 -12.68
N TRP A 166 -12.17 -2.58 -11.42
CA TRP A 166 -13.43 -3.24 -11.07
C TRP A 166 -14.62 -2.31 -11.32
N LEU A 167 -14.53 -1.02 -10.96
CA LEU A 167 -15.56 -0.02 -11.25
C LEU A 167 -15.86 0.07 -12.76
N GLY A 168 -14.81 0.13 -13.59
CA GLY A 168 -14.93 0.10 -15.06
C GLY A 168 -15.63 -1.16 -15.56
N LYS A 169 -15.18 -2.35 -15.11
CA LYS A 169 -15.78 -3.65 -15.48
C LYS A 169 -17.25 -3.75 -15.09
N GLN A 170 -17.64 -3.22 -13.94
CA GLN A 170 -19.04 -3.23 -13.49
C GLN A 170 -19.88 -2.11 -14.13
N LYS A 171 -19.27 -1.19 -14.89
CA LYS A 171 -19.92 -0.02 -15.48
C LYS A 171 -20.66 0.83 -14.45
N LEU A 172 -20.09 0.98 -13.25
CA LEU A 172 -20.70 1.75 -12.17
C LEU A 172 -20.48 3.25 -12.41
N ASN A 173 -21.40 3.89 -13.12
CA ASN A 173 -21.32 5.30 -13.53
C ASN A 173 -22.30 6.21 -12.76
N SER A 174 -22.61 5.87 -11.50
CA SER A 174 -23.46 6.73 -10.67
C SER A 174 -22.82 8.12 -10.48
N PRO A 175 -23.60 9.19 -10.28
CA PRO A 175 -23.07 10.53 -10.05
C PRO A 175 -22.01 10.59 -8.95
N GLU A 176 -22.19 9.81 -7.88
CA GLU A 176 -21.29 9.73 -6.74
C GLU A 176 -19.95 9.06 -7.12
N VAL A 177 -19.98 8.00 -7.94
CA VAL A 177 -18.75 7.38 -8.45
C VAL A 177 -17.98 8.36 -9.32
N LEU A 178 -18.68 9.01 -10.27
CA LEU A 178 -18.04 9.97 -11.17
C LEU A 178 -17.46 11.17 -10.40
N ALA A 179 -18.17 11.65 -9.37
CA ALA A 179 -17.67 12.71 -8.48
C ALA A 179 -16.41 12.27 -7.72
N GLY A 180 -16.43 11.10 -7.07
CA GLY A 180 -15.27 10.58 -6.35
C GLY A 180 -14.06 10.31 -7.25
N LEU A 181 -14.27 9.85 -8.48
CA LEU A 181 -13.21 9.70 -9.47
C LEU A 181 -12.64 11.05 -9.91
N ARG A 182 -13.48 12.08 -10.10
CA ARG A 182 -13.03 13.45 -10.42
C ARG A 182 -12.20 14.02 -9.27
N GLU A 183 -12.70 13.96 -8.04
CA GLU A 183 -11.97 14.42 -6.85
C GLU A 183 -10.59 13.77 -6.76
N ARG A 184 -10.54 12.44 -6.92
CA ARG A 184 -9.29 11.69 -6.85
C ARG A 184 -8.32 11.99 -7.99
N MET A 185 -8.83 12.11 -9.21
CA MET A 185 -8.04 12.49 -10.35
C MET A 185 -7.35 13.85 -10.12
N MET A 186 -7.98 14.75 -9.36
CA MET A 186 -7.45 16.08 -9.04
C MET A 186 -6.45 16.09 -7.88
N ASP A 187 -6.23 14.98 -7.17
CA ASP A 187 -5.21 14.90 -6.11
C ASP A 187 -3.81 14.63 -6.70
N ASP A 188 -2.95 15.65 -6.70
CA ASP A 188 -1.57 15.57 -7.20
C ASP A 188 -0.67 14.62 -6.40
N ARG A 189 -1.06 14.23 -5.18
CA ARG A 189 -0.27 13.36 -4.32
C ARG A 189 -0.74 11.91 -4.38
N ASP A 190 -1.91 11.66 -4.96
CA ASP A 190 -2.47 10.32 -5.04
C ASP A 190 -1.80 9.52 -6.16
N PRO A 191 -1.06 8.43 -5.85
CA PRO A 191 -0.42 7.62 -6.87
C PRO A 191 -1.40 6.99 -7.87
N PHE A 192 -2.70 6.92 -7.52
CA PHE A 192 -3.76 6.40 -8.37
C PHE A 192 -4.55 7.49 -9.11
N ALA A 193 -4.21 8.79 -8.98
CA ALA A 193 -4.89 9.87 -9.71
C ALA A 193 -4.99 9.63 -11.24
N PRO A 194 -3.94 9.16 -11.94
CA PRO A 194 -4.07 8.84 -13.37
C PRO A 194 -5.00 7.67 -13.65
N HIS A 195 -5.00 6.66 -12.76
CA HIS A 195 -5.90 5.52 -12.90
C HIS A 195 -7.35 5.94 -12.70
N ALA A 196 -7.61 6.85 -11.76
CA ALA A 196 -8.93 7.44 -11.56
C ALA A 196 -9.38 8.21 -12.81
N ALA A 197 -8.47 8.96 -13.45
CA ALA A 197 -8.73 9.63 -14.73
C ALA A 197 -9.14 8.63 -15.82
N TYR A 198 -8.37 7.55 -16.01
CA TYR A 198 -8.68 6.54 -17.03
C TYR A 198 -10.02 5.86 -16.78
N THR A 199 -10.31 5.50 -15.54
CA THR A 199 -11.59 4.91 -15.15
C THR A 199 -12.73 5.89 -15.33
N LEU A 200 -12.53 7.19 -15.06
CA LEU A 200 -13.51 8.23 -15.33
C LEU A 200 -13.84 8.31 -16.82
N ALA A 201 -12.84 8.37 -17.71
CA ALA A 201 -13.07 8.41 -19.16
C ALA A 201 -13.71 7.12 -19.71
N GLU A 202 -13.48 5.97 -19.06
CA GLU A 202 -14.15 4.72 -19.42
C GLU A 202 -15.64 4.72 -19.04
N LEU A 203 -15.98 5.26 -17.87
CA LEU A 203 -17.35 5.31 -17.35
C LEU A 203 -18.18 6.49 -17.87
N ASP A 204 -17.51 7.60 -18.18
CA ASP A 204 -18.05 8.83 -18.74
C ASP A 204 -17.20 9.26 -19.95
N PRO A 205 -17.52 8.78 -21.16
CA PRO A 205 -16.76 9.12 -22.38
C PRO A 205 -16.79 10.61 -22.75
N THR A 206 -17.65 11.41 -22.11
CA THR A 206 -17.71 12.85 -22.33
C THR A 206 -16.72 13.62 -21.45
N ALA A 207 -16.14 12.96 -20.44
CA ALA A 207 -15.13 13.54 -19.58
C ALA A 207 -13.81 13.71 -20.35
N ASP A 208 -13.44 14.96 -20.62
CA ASP A 208 -12.12 15.28 -21.15
C ASP A 208 -11.07 15.24 -20.03
N ILE A 209 -10.32 14.14 -19.98
CA ILE A 209 -9.24 13.95 -19.01
C ILE A 209 -7.87 14.41 -19.56
N GLY A 210 -7.77 14.74 -20.86
CA GLY A 210 -6.51 15.07 -21.53
C GLY A 210 -5.73 16.19 -20.83
N PRO A 211 -6.35 17.36 -20.55
CA PRO A 211 -5.70 18.46 -19.85
C PRO A 211 -5.12 18.06 -18.49
N ARG A 212 -5.85 17.23 -17.73
CA ARG A 212 -5.39 16.78 -16.42
C ARG A 212 -4.21 15.82 -16.50
N LEU A 213 -4.20 14.92 -17.49
CA LEU A 213 -3.06 14.03 -17.72
C LEU A 213 -1.78 14.82 -18.08
N LEU A 214 -1.91 15.87 -18.89
CA LEU A 214 -0.79 16.77 -19.21
C LEU A 214 -0.25 17.47 -17.97
N GLN A 215 -1.14 18.01 -17.13
CA GLN A 215 -0.76 18.65 -15.86
C GLN A 215 0.03 17.68 -14.96
N LEU A 216 -0.42 16.43 -14.84
CA LEU A 216 0.28 15.41 -14.04
C LEU A 216 1.67 15.07 -14.59
N ILE A 217 1.87 15.12 -15.91
CA ILE A 217 3.19 14.96 -16.54
C ILE A 217 4.10 16.14 -16.20
N GLU A 218 3.59 17.37 -16.31
CA GLU A 218 4.33 18.60 -16.01
C GLU A 218 4.78 18.67 -14.56
N LEU A 219 3.91 18.25 -13.64
CA LEU A 219 4.21 18.15 -12.21
C LEU A 219 5.15 16.98 -11.86
N LYS A 220 5.58 16.17 -12.83
CA LYS A 220 6.38 14.97 -12.63
C LYS A 220 5.76 14.02 -11.59
N HIS A 221 4.44 13.87 -11.64
CA HIS A 221 3.67 12.97 -10.78
C HIS A 221 4.30 11.57 -10.75
N SER A 222 4.21 10.83 -9.64
CA SER A 222 4.86 9.51 -9.46
C SER A 222 4.65 8.49 -10.60
N GLN A 223 3.59 8.66 -11.39
CA GLN A 223 3.23 7.80 -12.52
C GLN A 223 3.40 8.48 -13.90
N TRP A 224 4.06 9.64 -14.02
CA TRP A 224 4.09 10.47 -15.23
C TRP A 224 4.55 9.71 -16.49
N GLN A 225 5.51 8.79 -16.37
CA GLN A 225 5.98 7.96 -17.47
C GLN A 225 4.87 7.04 -18.01
N SER A 226 4.10 6.43 -17.12
CA SER A 226 2.96 5.59 -17.50
C SER A 226 1.89 6.41 -18.24
N ILE A 227 1.70 7.67 -17.81
CA ILE A 227 0.77 8.60 -18.45
C ILE A 227 1.19 8.90 -19.89
N LEU A 228 2.47 9.20 -20.12
CA LEU A 228 3.00 9.49 -21.45
C LEU A 228 2.68 8.39 -22.48
N HIS A 229 2.83 7.13 -22.09
CA HIS A 229 2.54 6.00 -22.98
C HIS A 229 1.06 5.83 -23.30
N ARG A 230 0.15 6.35 -22.46
CA ARG A 230 -1.30 6.23 -22.64
C ARG A 230 -1.94 7.47 -23.26
N LEU A 231 -1.22 8.58 -23.29
CA LEU A 231 -1.67 9.88 -23.79
C LEU A 231 -2.34 9.84 -25.18
N PRO A 232 -1.85 9.07 -26.17
CA PRO A 232 -2.47 9.01 -27.50
C PRO A 232 -3.91 8.48 -27.53
N LYS A 233 -4.40 7.87 -26.43
CA LYS A 233 -5.81 7.46 -26.31
C LYS A 233 -6.74 8.60 -25.92
N TYR A 234 -6.20 9.68 -25.37
CA TYR A 234 -6.97 10.74 -24.71
C TYR A 234 -6.68 12.14 -25.27
N LEU A 235 -5.76 12.25 -26.23
CA LEU A 235 -5.44 13.48 -26.95
C LEU A 235 -5.29 13.19 -28.44
N PRO A 236 -5.42 14.20 -29.31
CA PRO A 236 -5.05 14.09 -30.72
C PRO A 236 -3.63 13.52 -30.87
N LYS A 237 -3.45 12.63 -31.84
CA LYS A 237 -2.19 11.87 -32.04
C LYS A 237 -0.97 12.78 -32.17
N GLU A 238 -1.11 13.88 -32.90
CA GLU A 238 -0.05 14.86 -33.16
C GLU A 238 0.39 15.56 -31.87
N GLU A 239 -0.56 16.03 -31.06
CA GLU A 239 -0.29 16.63 -29.77
C GLU A 239 0.37 15.63 -28.81
N ALA A 240 -0.16 14.41 -28.75
CA ALA A 240 0.38 13.37 -27.88
C ALA A 240 1.83 13.00 -28.24
N GLN A 241 2.16 12.95 -29.53
CA GLN A 241 3.52 12.66 -30.02
C GLN A 241 4.49 13.79 -29.62
N ALA A 242 4.10 15.06 -29.81
CA ALA A 242 4.93 16.20 -29.43
C ALA A 242 5.25 16.21 -27.93
N ILE A 243 4.26 15.88 -27.09
CA ILE A 243 4.47 15.74 -25.65
C ILE A 243 5.37 14.54 -25.34
N PHE A 244 5.17 13.39 -25.99
CA PHE A 244 6.04 12.23 -25.81
C PHE A 244 7.49 12.58 -26.11
N GLU A 245 7.79 13.18 -27.25
CA GLU A 245 9.16 13.57 -27.64
C GLU A 245 9.80 14.57 -26.67
N LYS A 246 9.02 15.53 -26.16
CA LYS A 246 9.49 16.52 -25.16
C LYS A 246 9.94 15.87 -23.86
N TYR A 247 9.23 14.85 -23.38
CA TYR A 247 9.46 14.28 -22.05
C TYR A 247 10.18 12.92 -22.07
N HIS A 248 10.24 12.21 -23.20
CA HIS A 248 10.90 10.91 -23.32
C HIS A 248 12.42 10.99 -23.18
N ASN A 249 13.02 12.13 -23.52
CA ASN A 249 14.47 12.35 -23.47
C ASN A 249 14.97 12.98 -22.17
N LEU A 250 14.09 13.17 -21.18
CA LEU A 250 14.50 13.71 -19.88
C LEU A 250 14.95 12.56 -18.96
N PRO A 251 16.13 12.67 -18.32
CA PRO A 251 16.64 11.66 -17.40
C PRO A 251 15.76 11.46 -16.17
#